data_AF-A0A345Z599-F1
#
_entry.id   AF-A0A345Z599-F1
#
_cell.length_a   1.000
_cell.length_b   1.000
_cell.length_c   1.000
_cell.angle_alpha   90.00
_cell.angle_beta   90.00
_cell.angle_gamma   90.00
#
_symmetry.space_group_name_H-M   'P 1'
#
loop_
_entity.id
_entity.type
_entity.pdbx_description
1 polymer ?
#
loop_
_entity_poly.entity_id
_entity_poly.type
_entity_poly.pdbx_seq_one_letter_code
_entity_poly.pdbx_strand_id
1 'polypeptide(L)'
;MKKSNGKINLYWDMIDGKDFIFHSTEEQININQSVIKHKHFDYSANINFEIGLDKNGVKNNGEVIMFKDSYRKINDSDIEFIFELIEREFGLGSKTIFSVIKKIDFLFKSIRSDLTPEKIFGIMGELAFIIECEKNNFMVADFFHNDDSMPFDFYIKRNDLYLEVKSAIGDNKKYICSHKQVSFERDKTVLITANLIRDDNGSDLLDLLNMIKSDNEFLEIEILKLKEKIQKDKEILKHKINLGKTNFRWYEGSSLPFLKISDEGFSDRISDIKYKIDLSDIKSKDIAELISLIK
;
A
#
# COMPACT_ATOMS: atom_id res chain seq x y z
N MET A 1 -42.73 -23.15 11.40
CA MET A 1 -41.67 -22.52 12.21
C MET A 1 -41.29 -21.18 11.60
N LYS A 2 -41.50 -20.08 12.31
CA LYS A 2 -41.00 -18.76 11.91
C LYS A 2 -39.49 -18.73 12.20
N LYS A 3 -38.65 -18.60 11.18
CA LYS A 3 -37.25 -18.20 11.39
C LYS A 3 -37.29 -16.77 11.91
N SER A 4 -36.88 -16.54 13.15
CA SER A 4 -36.59 -15.20 13.65
C SER A 4 -35.46 -14.64 12.80
N ASN A 5 -35.68 -13.51 12.13
CA ASN A 5 -34.61 -12.72 11.52
C ASN A 5 -33.85 -12.00 12.66
N GLY A 6 -33.14 -12.78 13.48
CA GLY A 6 -32.17 -12.27 14.44
C GLY A 6 -31.05 -11.56 13.69
N LYS A 7 -30.60 -10.42 14.23
CA LYS A 7 -29.39 -9.76 13.73
C LYS A 7 -28.23 -10.51 14.35
N ILE A 8 -27.63 -11.44 13.62
CA ILE A 8 -26.38 -12.08 14.01
C ILE A 8 -25.32 -10.99 14.22
N ASN A 9 -24.89 -10.79 15.46
CA ASN A 9 -23.79 -9.90 15.81
C ASN A 9 -22.50 -10.73 15.83
N LEU A 10 -21.63 -10.47 14.85
CA LEU A 10 -20.30 -11.07 14.77
C LEU A 10 -19.27 -10.19 15.45
N TYR A 11 -18.54 -10.79 16.37
CA TYR A 11 -17.43 -10.20 17.10
C TYR A 11 -16.15 -10.94 16.73
N TRP A 12 -15.01 -10.28 16.91
CA TRP A 12 -13.72 -10.89 16.67
C TRP A 12 -12.68 -10.41 17.69
N ASP A 13 -11.66 -11.22 17.90
CA ASP A 13 -10.51 -10.91 18.74
C ASP A 13 -9.22 -11.52 18.15
N MET A 14 -8.07 -10.99 18.58
CA MET A 14 -6.75 -11.57 18.32
C MET A 14 -6.15 -12.07 19.63
N ILE A 15 -5.91 -13.38 19.72
CA ILE A 15 -5.17 -13.95 20.84
C ILE A 15 -3.68 -13.92 20.50
N ASP A 16 -2.90 -13.31 21.40
CA ASP A 16 -1.43 -13.24 21.35
C ASP A 16 -0.85 -12.69 20.04
N GLY A 17 -1.64 -11.90 19.30
CA GLY A 17 -1.27 -11.31 18.00
C GLY A 17 -1.05 -12.34 16.88
N LYS A 18 -1.58 -13.56 17.02
CA LYS A 18 -1.36 -14.67 16.07
C LYS A 18 -2.64 -15.40 15.70
N ASP A 19 -3.52 -15.66 16.67
CA ASP A 19 -4.72 -16.45 16.44
C ASP A 19 -5.94 -15.54 16.27
N PHE A 20 -6.73 -15.80 15.22
CA PHE A 20 -7.96 -15.05 14.96
C PHE A 20 -9.17 -15.82 15.44
N ILE A 21 -10.02 -15.14 16.21
CA ILE A 21 -11.26 -15.70 16.73
C ILE A 21 -12.42 -14.88 16.20
N PHE A 22 -13.42 -15.55 15.64
CA PHE A 22 -14.74 -14.99 15.34
C PHE A 22 -15.77 -15.68 16.22
N HIS A 23 -16.65 -14.90 16.86
CA HIS A 23 -17.71 -15.44 17.69
C HIS A 23 -19.04 -14.72 17.47
N SER A 24 -20.13 -15.45 17.67
CA SER A 24 -21.51 -14.93 17.66
C SER A 24 -22.12 -15.02 19.07
N THR A 25 -23.00 -14.09 19.42
CA THR A 25 -23.69 -14.05 20.73
C THR A 25 -25.14 -14.52 20.68
N GLU A 26 -25.65 -15.03 19.55
CA GLU A 26 -26.99 -15.63 19.48
C GLU A 26 -26.94 -17.14 19.76
N GLU A 27 -27.93 -17.66 20.50
CA GLU A 27 -28.07 -19.10 20.78
C GLU A 27 -28.32 -19.89 19.48
N GLN A 28 -27.41 -20.83 19.21
CA GLN A 28 -27.46 -21.90 18.20
C GLN A 28 -27.44 -21.46 16.73
N ILE A 29 -26.25 -21.11 16.22
CA ILE A 29 -25.95 -21.28 14.80
C ILE A 29 -25.42 -22.70 14.70
N ASN A 30 -26.22 -23.70 14.30
CA ASN A 30 -25.71 -25.08 14.14
C ASN A 30 -24.53 -25.15 13.14
N ILE A 31 -23.31 -24.85 13.61
CA ILE A 31 -22.06 -24.89 12.89
C ILE A 31 -21.56 -26.31 13.07
N ASN A 32 -21.37 -27.05 11.98
CA ASN A 32 -20.87 -28.41 12.09
C ASN A 32 -19.42 -28.36 12.59
N GLN A 33 -19.13 -29.11 13.67
CA GLN A 33 -17.75 -29.26 14.14
C GLN A 33 -16.86 -29.72 12.99
N SER A 34 -15.90 -28.87 12.65
CA SER A 34 -15.01 -29.11 11.52
C SER A 34 -13.63 -28.58 11.87
N VAL A 35 -12.63 -29.41 11.59
CA VAL A 35 -11.23 -29.03 11.61
C VAL A 35 -10.73 -29.18 10.18
N ILE A 36 -10.35 -28.06 9.55
CA ILE A 36 -9.87 -28.03 8.18
C ILE A 36 -8.44 -27.51 8.22
N LYS A 37 -7.51 -28.27 7.65
CA LYS A 37 -6.13 -27.79 7.44
C LYS A 37 -6.05 -27.11 6.09
N HIS A 38 -5.83 -25.81 6.09
CA HIS A 38 -5.48 -25.05 4.89
C HIS A 38 -3.97 -24.82 4.86
N LYS A 39 -3.42 -24.48 3.68
CA LYS A 39 -1.97 -24.42 3.45
C LYS A 39 -1.22 -23.52 4.45
N HIS A 40 -1.85 -22.47 4.96
CA HIS A 40 -1.23 -21.48 5.85
C HIS A 40 -1.93 -21.32 7.22
N PHE A 41 -3.04 -22.00 7.46
CA PHE A 41 -3.77 -21.93 8.73
C PHE A 41 -4.57 -23.20 9.02
N ASP A 42 -4.73 -23.51 10.30
CA ASP A 42 -5.66 -24.51 10.77
C ASP A 42 -6.98 -23.82 11.14
N TYR A 43 -8.07 -24.24 10.51
CA TYR A 43 -9.42 -23.80 10.82
C TYR A 43 -10.05 -24.80 11.80
N SER A 44 -10.62 -24.30 12.88
CA SER A 44 -11.46 -25.07 13.79
C SER A 44 -12.76 -24.31 14.05
N ALA A 45 -13.90 -24.98 13.91
CA ALA A 45 -15.20 -24.40 14.19
C ALA A 45 -15.98 -25.20 15.24
N ASN A 46 -16.87 -24.48 15.95
CA ASN A 46 -17.69 -25.01 17.04
C ASN A 46 -16.83 -25.58 18.20
N ILE A 47 -15.80 -24.81 18.58
CA ILE A 47 -15.08 -25.02 19.82
C ILE A 47 -15.93 -24.43 20.94
N ASN A 48 -16.37 -25.27 21.87
CA ASN A 48 -16.93 -24.80 23.13
C ASN A 48 -15.85 -24.01 23.88
N PHE A 49 -16.07 -22.71 24.06
CA PHE A 49 -15.18 -21.86 24.83
C PHE A 49 -15.95 -21.18 25.95
N GLU A 50 -15.34 -21.09 27.13
CA GLU A 50 -15.89 -20.32 28.24
C GLU A 50 -15.49 -18.85 28.04
N ILE A 51 -16.47 -17.97 27.78
CA ILE A 51 -16.22 -16.52 27.83
C ILE A 51 -16.14 -16.10 29.30
N GLY A 52 -14.98 -15.55 29.69
CA GLY A 52 -14.75 -14.97 30.99
C GLY A 52 -15.65 -13.76 31.26
N LEU A 53 -16.09 -13.67 32.51
CA LEU A 53 -17.23 -12.92 33.06
C LEU A 53 -17.24 -11.41 32.77
N ASP A 54 -18.42 -10.86 32.48
CA ASP A 54 -18.70 -9.46 32.84
C ASP A 54 -18.78 -9.33 34.38
N LYS A 55 -18.89 -8.11 34.90
CA LYS A 55 -18.88 -7.83 36.35
C LYS A 55 -19.97 -8.59 37.17
N ASN A 56 -20.89 -9.29 36.50
CA ASN A 56 -22.01 -10.01 37.10
C ASN A 56 -21.89 -11.54 37.02
N GLY A 57 -20.80 -12.10 36.50
CA GLY A 57 -20.52 -13.53 36.64
C GLY A 57 -21.34 -14.48 35.75
N VAL A 58 -21.89 -14.00 34.63
CA VAL A 58 -22.67 -14.85 33.71
C VAL A 58 -21.75 -15.67 32.80
N LYS A 59 -21.84 -17.01 32.88
CA LYS A 59 -21.23 -17.94 31.92
C LYS A 59 -22.12 -18.07 30.69
N ASN A 60 -21.60 -17.72 29.51
CA ASN A 60 -22.27 -17.96 28.24
C ASN A 60 -21.50 -19.00 27.41
N ASN A 61 -22.21 -19.97 26.85
CA ASN A 61 -21.68 -20.88 25.83
C ASN A 61 -21.85 -20.19 24.47
N GLY A 62 -20.78 -20.07 23.70
CA GLY A 62 -20.81 -19.51 22.35
C GLY A 62 -20.13 -20.42 21.34
N GLU A 63 -20.40 -20.20 20.07
CA GLU A 63 -19.73 -20.87 18.96
C GLU A 63 -18.61 -19.97 18.42
N VAL A 64 -17.41 -20.53 18.29
CA VAL A 64 -16.22 -19.86 17.76
C VAL A 64 -15.73 -20.51 16.48
N ILE A 65 -15.37 -19.66 15.52
CA ILE A 65 -14.45 -20.01 14.44
C ILE A 65 -13.07 -19.48 14.82
N MET A 66 -12.09 -20.38 14.87
CA MET A 66 -10.71 -20.05 15.17
C MET A 66 -9.83 -20.39 13.97
N PHE A 67 -9.10 -19.39 13.49
CA PHE A 67 -8.02 -19.56 12.53
C PHE A 67 -6.71 -19.48 13.31
N LYS A 68 -6.06 -20.64 13.47
CA LYS A 68 -4.73 -20.71 14.05
C LYS A 68 -3.71 -20.44 12.98
N ASP A 69 -2.97 -19.35 13.15
CA ASP A 69 -1.87 -19.03 12.24
C ASP A 69 -0.79 -20.09 12.39
N SER A 70 -0.51 -20.80 11.29
CA SER A 70 0.61 -21.73 11.24
C SER A 70 1.81 -21.12 10.51
N TYR A 71 1.61 -20.05 9.72
CA TYR A 71 2.64 -19.43 8.89
C TYR A 71 2.34 -17.94 8.59
N ARG A 72 3.34 -17.08 8.88
CA ARG A 72 3.35 -15.61 8.78
C ARG A 72 2.99 -14.95 7.41
N LYS A 73 2.50 -15.69 6.42
CA LYS A 73 2.16 -15.14 5.08
C LYS A 73 0.80 -15.69 4.60
N ILE A 74 -0.24 -14.90 4.84
CA ILE A 74 -1.58 -15.07 4.27
C ILE A 74 -1.61 -14.36 2.91
N ASN A 75 -1.99 -15.06 1.84
CA ASN A 75 -2.14 -14.50 0.49
C ASN A 75 -3.62 -14.26 0.13
N ASP A 76 -3.89 -13.70 -1.05
CA ASP A 76 -5.27 -13.37 -1.45
C ASP A 76 -6.19 -14.61 -1.56
N SER A 77 -5.66 -15.77 -1.97
CA SER A 77 -6.45 -17.02 -2.03
C SER A 77 -6.78 -17.58 -0.64
N ASP A 78 -5.93 -17.35 0.35
CA ASP A 78 -6.23 -17.69 1.75
C ASP A 78 -7.39 -16.83 2.29
N ILE A 79 -7.41 -15.56 1.91
CA ILE A 79 -8.45 -14.60 2.30
C ILE A 79 -9.80 -15.01 1.68
N GLU A 80 -9.82 -15.33 0.38
CA GLU A 80 -11.01 -15.83 -0.31
C GLU A 80 -11.57 -17.08 0.38
N PHE A 81 -10.70 -18.04 0.72
CA PHE A 81 -11.10 -19.26 1.42
C PHE A 81 -11.69 -18.97 2.82
N ILE A 82 -11.08 -18.06 3.59
CA ILE A 82 -11.60 -17.64 4.90
C ILE A 82 -13.01 -17.03 4.74
N PHE A 83 -13.24 -16.25 3.69
CA PHE A 83 -14.55 -15.67 3.41
C PHE A 83 -15.60 -16.71 3.04
N GLU A 84 -15.27 -17.66 2.16
CA GLU A 84 -16.16 -18.76 1.79
C GLU A 84 -16.58 -19.58 3.02
N LEU A 85 -15.64 -19.81 3.94
CA LEU A 85 -15.92 -20.48 5.21
C LEU A 85 -16.87 -19.68 6.10
N ILE A 86 -16.62 -18.39 6.31
CA ILE A 86 -17.49 -17.54 7.14
C ILE A 86 -18.90 -17.48 6.54
N GLU A 87 -19.04 -17.35 5.23
CA GLU A 87 -20.34 -17.33 4.55
C GLU A 87 -21.08 -18.67 4.70
N ARG A 88 -20.37 -19.79 4.50
CA ARG A 88 -20.92 -21.14 4.61
C ARG A 88 -21.42 -21.45 6.01
N GLU A 89 -20.65 -21.11 7.04
CA GLU A 89 -20.96 -21.50 8.42
C GLU A 89 -21.97 -20.56 9.10
N PHE A 90 -21.92 -19.25 8.82
CA PHE A 90 -22.81 -18.28 9.46
C PHE A 90 -24.07 -17.93 8.64
N GLY A 91 -24.19 -18.42 7.40
CA GLY A 91 -25.38 -18.22 6.56
C GLY A 91 -25.76 -16.75 6.34
N LEU A 92 -24.76 -15.87 6.26
CA LEU A 92 -24.95 -14.42 6.28
C LEU A 92 -25.44 -13.90 4.92
N GLY A 93 -26.36 -12.93 4.93
CA GLY A 93 -26.71 -12.17 3.74
C GLY A 93 -25.60 -11.19 3.31
N SER A 94 -25.55 -10.85 2.02
CA SER A 94 -24.51 -10.02 1.39
C SER A 94 -24.16 -8.70 2.09
N LYS A 95 -25.10 -8.06 2.79
CA LYS A 95 -24.84 -6.81 3.54
C LYS A 95 -23.99 -7.03 4.80
N THR A 96 -24.13 -8.17 5.48
CA THR A 96 -23.33 -8.50 6.67
C THR A 96 -21.92 -8.92 6.24
N ILE A 97 -21.81 -9.62 5.11
CA ILE A 97 -20.54 -9.96 4.46
C ILE A 97 -19.71 -8.70 4.17
N PHE A 98 -20.29 -7.63 3.61
CA PHE A 98 -19.58 -6.36 3.40
C PHE A 98 -19.01 -5.73 4.68
N SER A 99 -19.72 -5.85 5.81
CA SER A 99 -19.24 -5.33 7.09
C SER A 99 -18.10 -6.18 7.68
N VAL A 100 -18.14 -7.49 7.43
CA VAL A 100 -17.08 -8.44 7.79
C VAL A 100 -15.86 -8.22 6.88
N ILE A 101 -16.05 -8.03 5.57
CA ILE A 101 -14.99 -7.68 4.60
C ILE A 101 -14.23 -6.43 5.04
N LYS A 102 -14.93 -5.35 5.43
CA LYS A 102 -14.26 -4.12 5.90
C LYS A 102 -13.42 -4.33 7.17
N LYS A 103 -13.91 -5.16 8.09
CA LYS A 103 -13.21 -5.45 9.36
C LYS A 103 -12.02 -6.38 9.14
N ILE A 104 -12.13 -7.33 8.21
CA ILE A 104 -11.08 -8.29 7.86
C ILE A 104 -9.98 -7.64 7.00
N ASP A 105 -10.33 -6.77 6.04
CA ASP A 105 -9.36 -5.99 5.25
C ASP A 105 -8.52 -5.07 6.15
N PHE A 106 -9.13 -4.43 7.15
CA PHE A 106 -8.43 -3.65 8.17
C PHE A 106 -7.44 -4.51 8.98
N LEU A 107 -7.87 -5.72 9.35
CA LEU A 107 -7.10 -6.67 10.14
C LEU A 107 -5.91 -7.25 9.34
N PHE A 108 -6.08 -7.55 8.05
CA PHE A 108 -4.96 -7.97 7.20
C PHE A 108 -4.07 -6.82 6.74
N LYS A 109 -4.56 -5.58 6.64
CA LYS A 109 -3.71 -4.40 6.46
C LYS A 109 -2.72 -4.22 7.60
N SER A 110 -3.09 -4.57 8.83
CA SER A 110 -2.16 -4.53 9.98
C SER A 110 -1.07 -5.60 9.94
N ILE A 111 -1.27 -6.68 9.16
CA ILE A 111 -0.36 -7.82 9.02
C ILE A 111 0.50 -7.72 7.75
N ARG A 112 -0.01 -7.05 6.71
CA ARG A 112 0.76 -6.74 5.49
C ARG A 112 1.74 -5.62 5.82
N SER A 113 3.04 -5.84 5.54
CA SER A 113 4.03 -4.76 5.59
C SER A 113 3.52 -3.59 4.73
N ASP A 114 3.42 -2.40 5.32
CA ASP A 114 2.97 -1.18 4.61
C ASP A 114 3.85 -0.85 3.39
N LEU A 115 5.02 -1.48 3.27
CA LEU A 115 5.99 -1.36 2.21
C LEU A 115 5.88 -2.55 1.24
N THR A 116 4.89 -2.53 0.36
CA THR A 116 4.81 -3.49 -0.74
C THR A 116 6.01 -3.32 -1.70
N PRO A 117 6.37 -4.34 -2.50
CA PRO A 117 7.45 -4.21 -3.49
C PRO A 117 7.29 -2.98 -4.39
N GLU A 118 6.07 -2.66 -4.80
CA GLU A 118 5.78 -1.49 -5.63
C GLU A 118 6.12 -0.18 -4.91
N LYS A 119 5.76 -0.06 -3.63
CA LYS A 119 6.12 1.11 -2.81
C LYS A 119 7.62 1.20 -2.57
N ILE A 120 8.28 0.06 -2.33
CA ILE A 120 9.74 0.01 -2.18
C ILE A 120 10.40 0.52 -3.46
N PHE A 121 10.00 0.03 -4.64
CA PHE A 121 10.53 0.54 -5.89
C PHE A 121 10.15 1.99 -6.15
N GLY A 122 8.98 2.45 -5.70
CA GLY A 122 8.58 3.87 -5.67
C GLY A 122 9.65 4.74 -5.01
N ILE A 123 9.87 4.47 -3.72
CA ILE A 123 10.87 5.15 -2.88
C ILE A 123 12.28 5.03 -3.48
N MET A 124 12.68 3.84 -3.93
CA MET A 124 14.00 3.66 -4.55
C MET A 124 14.16 4.51 -5.83
N GLY A 125 13.08 4.76 -6.58
CA GLY A 125 13.10 5.64 -7.74
C GLY A 125 13.28 7.11 -7.38
N GLU A 126 12.56 7.59 -6.37
CA GLU A 126 12.72 8.94 -5.82
C GLU A 126 14.14 9.17 -5.30
N LEU A 127 14.66 8.26 -4.47
CA LEU A 127 16.02 8.34 -3.94
C LEU A 127 17.07 8.27 -5.05
N ALA A 128 16.89 7.39 -6.04
CA ALA A 128 17.79 7.31 -7.18
C ALA A 128 17.79 8.60 -8.01
N PHE A 129 16.63 9.27 -8.16
CA PHE A 129 16.55 10.57 -8.81
C PHE A 129 17.29 11.66 -8.02
N ILE A 130 17.15 11.68 -6.69
CA ILE A 130 17.91 12.60 -5.83
C ILE A 130 19.42 12.41 -6.03
N ILE A 131 19.89 11.17 -5.94
CA ILE A 131 21.31 10.81 -6.12
C ILE A 131 21.79 11.24 -7.51
N GLU A 132 20.97 11.06 -8.55
CA GLU A 132 21.34 11.46 -9.92
C GLU A 132 21.45 12.98 -10.06
N CYS A 133 20.57 13.76 -9.43
CA CYS A 133 20.68 15.21 -9.38
C CYS A 133 21.94 15.66 -8.63
N GLU A 134 22.25 15.03 -7.49
CA GLU A 134 23.42 15.36 -6.68
C GLU A 134 24.74 15.08 -7.41
N LYS A 135 24.85 13.96 -8.14
CA LYS A 135 26.01 13.68 -9.03
C LYS A 135 26.22 14.77 -10.06
N ASN A 136 25.12 15.42 -10.46
CA ASN A 136 25.15 16.55 -11.36
C ASN A 136 25.30 17.89 -10.61
N ASN A 137 25.69 17.93 -9.34
CA ASN A 137 25.82 19.15 -8.52
C ASN A 137 24.51 19.94 -8.38
N PHE A 138 23.39 19.26 -8.21
CA PHE A 138 22.11 19.87 -7.86
C PHE A 138 21.48 19.17 -6.65
N MET A 139 21.35 19.89 -5.54
CA MET A 139 20.78 19.38 -4.29
C MET A 139 19.24 19.42 -4.37
N VAL A 140 18.66 18.46 -5.10
CA VAL A 140 17.20 18.41 -5.29
C VAL A 140 16.46 17.97 -4.01
N ALA A 141 17.14 17.30 -3.09
CA ALA A 141 16.57 16.79 -1.83
C ALA A 141 15.92 17.90 -0.98
N ASP A 142 16.49 19.11 -1.02
CA ASP A 142 15.97 20.27 -0.27
C ASP A 142 14.57 20.71 -0.75
N PHE A 143 14.21 20.33 -1.98
CA PHE A 143 12.91 20.62 -2.60
C PHE A 143 11.91 19.47 -2.48
N PHE A 144 12.23 18.41 -1.72
CA PHE A 144 11.31 17.32 -1.42
C PHE A 144 10.06 17.84 -0.72
N HIS A 145 8.92 17.20 -0.95
CA HIS A 145 7.65 17.59 -0.35
C HIS A 145 7.72 17.57 1.18
N ASN A 146 6.82 18.36 1.82
CA ASN A 146 6.81 18.51 3.28
C ASN A 146 5.68 17.74 3.98
N ASP A 147 4.81 17.07 3.21
CA ASP A 147 3.77 16.19 3.75
C ASP A 147 3.29 15.14 2.71
N ASP A 148 2.84 13.97 3.17
CA ASP A 148 2.42 12.83 2.32
C ASP A 148 1.14 13.04 1.50
N SER A 149 0.38 14.10 1.77
CA SER A 149 -0.82 14.46 1.01
C SER A 149 -0.52 15.29 -0.24
N MET A 150 0.72 15.79 -0.37
CA MET A 150 1.16 16.49 -1.56
C MET A 150 1.13 15.54 -2.77
N PRO A 151 0.54 15.97 -3.90
CA PRO A 151 0.45 15.11 -5.07
C PRO A 151 1.77 14.95 -5.83
N PHE A 152 2.82 15.71 -5.49
CA PHE A 152 4.10 15.75 -6.17
C PHE A 152 5.23 15.52 -5.18
N ASP A 153 6.26 14.80 -5.63
CA ASP A 153 7.43 14.48 -4.79
C ASP A 153 8.34 15.69 -4.55
N PHE A 154 8.44 16.62 -5.51
CA PHE A 154 9.29 17.82 -5.39
C PHE A 154 8.59 19.08 -5.88
N TYR A 155 8.95 20.22 -5.26
CA TYR A 155 8.54 21.54 -5.73
C TYR A 155 9.72 22.52 -5.76
N ILE A 156 10.14 22.91 -6.97
CA ILE A 156 11.28 23.81 -7.20
C ILE A 156 10.77 25.24 -7.34
N LYS A 157 10.62 25.93 -6.20
CA LYS A 157 10.03 27.27 -6.11
C LYS A 157 10.62 28.31 -7.07
N ARG A 158 11.93 28.27 -7.31
CA ARG A 158 12.60 29.27 -8.17
C ARG A 158 12.21 29.17 -9.65
N ASN A 159 11.84 27.97 -10.11
CA ASN A 159 11.35 27.73 -11.46
C ASN A 159 9.83 27.60 -11.50
N ASP A 160 9.18 27.58 -10.34
CA ASP A 160 7.76 27.27 -10.17
C ASP A 160 7.41 25.94 -10.84
N LEU A 161 8.18 24.88 -10.53
CA LEU A 161 8.04 23.56 -11.13
C LEU A 161 7.67 22.49 -10.11
N TYR A 162 6.68 21.66 -10.48
CA TYR A 162 6.21 20.51 -9.71
C TYR A 162 6.70 19.23 -10.37
N LEU A 163 7.49 18.44 -9.65
CA LEU A 163 8.07 17.21 -10.17
C LEU A 163 7.44 15.99 -9.51
N GLU A 164 7.04 15.02 -10.31
CA GLU A 164 6.58 13.70 -9.87
C GLU A 164 7.52 12.63 -10.41
N VAL A 165 7.99 11.71 -9.57
CA VAL A 165 8.82 10.57 -9.95
C VAL A 165 7.98 9.30 -9.96
N LYS A 166 7.98 8.60 -11.09
CA LYS A 166 7.38 7.27 -11.22
C LYS A 166 8.45 6.25 -11.54
N SER A 167 8.51 5.19 -10.76
CA SER A 167 9.45 4.11 -11.01
C SER A 167 8.79 2.87 -11.60
N ALA A 168 9.58 2.10 -12.32
CA ALA A 168 9.23 0.77 -12.75
C ALA A 168 10.49 -0.09 -12.85
N ILE A 169 10.30 -1.41 -12.83
CA ILE A 169 11.39 -2.36 -13.08
C ILE A 169 11.45 -2.68 -14.57
N GLY A 170 12.64 -2.58 -15.16
CA GLY A 170 12.88 -2.81 -16.59
C GLY A 170 12.29 -1.71 -17.48
N ASP A 171 12.07 -2.02 -18.76
CA ASP A 171 11.61 -1.07 -19.78
C ASP A 171 10.08 -0.92 -19.82
N ASN A 172 9.45 -0.74 -18.66
CA ASN A 172 8.02 -0.41 -18.63
C ASN A 172 7.82 1.05 -19.08
N LYS A 173 6.75 1.30 -19.85
CA LYS A 173 6.32 2.65 -20.25
C LYS A 173 4.94 3.03 -19.72
N LYS A 174 4.35 2.18 -18.89
CA LYS A 174 3.01 2.37 -18.33
C LYS A 174 3.07 2.64 -16.84
N TYR A 175 2.65 3.83 -16.43
CA TYR A 175 2.77 4.31 -15.05
C TYR A 175 1.41 4.72 -14.49
N ILE A 176 1.18 4.45 -13.21
CA ILE A 176 -0.04 4.88 -12.52
C ILE A 176 0.19 6.30 -12.01
N CYS A 177 -0.61 7.24 -12.51
CA CYS A 177 -0.60 8.63 -12.07
C CYS A 177 -1.97 8.99 -11.48
N SER A 178 -1.99 9.79 -10.42
CA SER A 178 -3.23 10.39 -9.94
C SER A 178 -3.69 11.46 -10.92
N HIS A 179 -4.99 11.76 -10.91
CA HIS A 179 -5.54 12.83 -11.73
C HIS A 179 -4.89 14.17 -11.40
N LYS A 180 -4.70 14.46 -10.09
CA LYS A 180 -4.04 15.68 -9.63
C LYS A 180 -2.62 15.82 -10.21
N GLN A 181 -1.86 14.73 -10.27
CA GLN A 181 -0.50 14.71 -10.83
C GLN A 181 -0.43 15.09 -12.32
N VAL A 182 -1.53 14.96 -13.08
CA VAL A 182 -1.51 15.20 -14.54
C VAL A 182 -2.42 16.34 -15.00
N SER A 183 -3.26 16.86 -14.11
CA SER A 183 -4.18 17.97 -14.42
C SER A 183 -3.83 19.28 -13.72
N PHE A 184 -3.10 19.24 -12.61
CA PHE A 184 -2.66 20.45 -11.91
C PHE A 184 -1.59 21.19 -12.72
N GLU A 185 -1.72 22.52 -12.81
CA GLU A 185 -0.79 23.47 -13.47
C GLU A 185 0.11 22.84 -14.55
N ARG A 186 -0.50 22.29 -15.60
CA ARG A 186 0.16 21.34 -16.53
C ARG A 186 1.43 21.87 -17.20
N ASP A 187 1.53 23.18 -17.40
CA ASP A 187 2.71 23.83 -18.00
C ASP A 187 3.90 23.94 -17.02
N LYS A 188 3.66 23.68 -15.73
CA LYS A 188 4.63 23.69 -14.63
C LYS A 188 4.86 22.32 -14.01
N THR A 189 4.11 21.31 -14.45
CA THR A 189 4.28 19.94 -13.98
C THR A 189 5.25 19.18 -14.89
N VAL A 190 6.12 18.38 -14.27
CA VAL A 190 7.04 17.48 -14.95
C VAL A 190 6.88 16.09 -14.35
N LEU A 191 6.67 15.10 -15.22
CA LEU A 191 6.71 13.69 -14.84
C LEU A 191 8.09 13.13 -15.17
N ILE A 192 8.75 12.56 -14.17
CA ILE A 192 10.03 11.88 -14.27
C ILE A 192 9.75 10.38 -14.17
N THR A 193 10.36 9.60 -15.05
CA THR A 193 10.29 8.14 -14.97
C THR A 193 11.67 7.57 -14.67
N ALA A 194 11.74 6.70 -13.66
CA ALA A 194 12.93 5.96 -13.28
C ALA A 194 12.75 4.47 -13.62
N ASN A 195 13.40 4.02 -14.70
CA ASN A 195 13.42 2.60 -15.07
C ASN A 195 14.57 1.92 -14.35
N LEU A 196 14.22 1.26 -13.24
CA LEU A 196 15.13 0.58 -12.33
C LEU A 196 15.50 -0.79 -12.89
N ILE A 197 16.79 -1.13 -12.83
CA ILE A 197 17.30 -2.44 -13.23
C ILE A 197 17.65 -3.23 -11.98
N ARG A 198 17.01 -4.38 -11.79
CA ARG A 198 17.34 -5.27 -10.66
C ARG A 198 18.74 -5.85 -10.82
N ASP A 199 19.46 -5.92 -9.72
CA ASP A 199 20.81 -6.46 -9.66
C ASP A 199 21.08 -6.98 -8.25
N ASP A 200 21.39 -8.27 -8.10
CA ASP A 200 21.62 -8.88 -6.79
C ASP A 200 22.87 -8.31 -6.06
N ASN A 201 23.77 -7.70 -6.83
CA ASN A 201 24.94 -6.97 -6.34
C ASN A 201 24.74 -5.44 -6.36
N GLY A 202 23.53 -4.98 -6.66
CA GLY A 202 23.17 -3.57 -6.66
C GLY A 202 22.97 -3.00 -5.25
N SER A 203 22.56 -1.74 -5.20
CA SER A 203 22.24 -1.02 -3.97
C SER A 203 20.84 -1.42 -3.50
N ASP A 204 20.73 -1.76 -2.21
CA ASP A 204 19.44 -1.92 -1.55
C ASP A 204 18.89 -0.57 -1.03
N LEU A 205 17.67 -0.57 -0.48
CA LEU A 205 17.05 0.66 0.03
C LEU A 205 17.89 1.32 1.15
N LEU A 206 18.55 0.54 2.01
CA LEU A 206 19.38 1.12 3.09
C LEU A 206 20.63 1.79 2.54
N ASP A 207 21.25 1.21 1.50
CA ASP A 207 22.36 1.83 0.79
C ASP A 207 21.96 3.21 0.24
N LEU A 208 20.80 3.30 -0.44
CA LEU A 208 20.30 4.55 -1.00
C LEU A 208 20.05 5.61 0.09
N LEU A 209 19.38 5.22 1.18
CA LEU A 209 19.08 6.10 2.31
C LEU A 209 20.34 6.61 3.04
N ASN A 210 21.47 5.93 2.90
CA ASN A 210 22.75 6.37 3.45
C ASN A 210 23.53 7.31 2.52
N MET A 211 23.13 7.41 1.25
CA MET A 211 23.75 8.32 0.28
C MET A 211 23.13 9.72 0.31
N ILE A 212 21.85 9.83 0.70
CA ILE A 212 21.12 11.12 0.70
C ILE A 212 21.67 12.06 1.78
N LYS A 213 21.86 13.32 1.38
CA LYS A 213 22.11 14.45 2.28
C LYS A 213 21.11 15.56 1.94
N SER A 214 20.43 16.08 2.95
CA SER A 214 19.33 17.02 2.75
C SER A 214 19.21 17.94 3.95
N ASP A 215 18.96 19.22 3.73
CA ASP A 215 18.58 20.16 4.79
C ASP A 215 17.05 20.18 5.01
N ASN A 216 16.29 19.41 4.21
CA ASN A 216 14.85 19.20 4.40
C ASN A 216 14.57 18.27 5.60
N GLU A 217 14.11 18.86 6.70
CA GLU A 217 13.79 18.17 7.97
C GLU A 217 12.75 17.04 7.80
N PHE A 218 11.75 17.24 6.92
CA PHE A 218 10.72 16.22 6.68
C PHE A 218 11.33 14.96 6.04
N LEU A 219 12.15 15.14 5.01
CA LEU A 219 12.86 14.03 4.36
C LEU A 219 13.80 13.31 5.33
N GLU A 220 14.51 14.03 6.19
CA GLU A 220 15.37 13.42 7.22
C GLU A 220 14.57 12.53 8.18
N ILE A 221 13.40 12.99 8.64
CA ILE A 221 12.50 12.22 9.50
C ILE A 221 11.99 10.97 8.78
N GLU A 222 11.57 11.08 7.52
CA GLU A 222 11.11 9.93 6.74
C GLU A 222 12.23 8.90 6.50
N ILE A 223 13.45 9.36 6.23
CA ILE A 223 14.63 8.49 6.13
C ILE A 223 14.84 7.71 7.44
N LEU A 224 14.74 8.36 8.61
CA LEU A 224 14.89 7.69 9.91
C LEU A 224 13.78 6.64 10.13
N LYS A 225 12.52 6.97 9.85
CA LYS A 225 11.39 6.03 9.94
C LYS A 225 11.57 4.81 9.03
N LEU A 226 12.04 5.02 7.80
CA LEU A 226 12.33 3.93 6.87
C LEU A 226 13.47 3.05 7.37
N LYS A 227 14.55 3.63 7.92
CA LYS A 227 15.64 2.86 8.54
C LYS A 227 15.15 2.01 9.70
N GLU A 228 14.27 2.52 10.56
CA GLU A 228 13.65 1.75 11.64
C GLU A 228 12.76 0.61 11.11
N LYS A 229 11.98 0.84 10.05
CA LYS A 229 11.17 -0.20 9.41
C LYS A 229 12.04 -1.31 8.83
N ILE A 230 13.13 -0.97 8.16
CA ILE A 230 14.12 -1.92 7.64
C ILE A 230 14.74 -2.78 8.75
N GLN A 231 15.02 -2.20 9.93
CA GLN A 231 15.53 -2.97 11.07
C GLN A 231 14.53 -4.03 11.55
N LYS A 232 13.23 -3.72 11.49
CA LYS A 232 12.14 -4.62 11.89
C LYS A 232 11.83 -5.67 10.83
N ASP A 233 11.94 -5.31 9.54
CA ASP A 233 11.69 -6.18 8.40
C ASP A 233 12.84 -6.15 7.40
N LYS A 234 13.77 -7.09 7.57
CA LYS A 234 14.94 -7.24 6.69
C LYS A 234 14.57 -7.76 5.29
N GLU A 235 13.35 -8.23 5.05
CA GLU A 235 12.94 -8.67 3.71
C GLU A 235 12.92 -7.51 2.72
N ILE A 236 12.74 -6.28 3.20
CA ILE A 236 12.82 -5.04 2.40
C ILE A 236 14.17 -4.94 1.67
N LEU A 237 15.26 -5.41 2.29
CA LEU A 237 16.62 -5.35 1.74
C LEU A 237 16.89 -6.36 0.61
N LYS A 238 15.94 -7.26 0.32
CA LYS A 238 16.05 -8.16 -0.85
C LYS A 238 15.90 -7.42 -2.17
N HIS A 239 15.31 -6.23 -2.15
CA HIS A 239 15.13 -5.40 -3.33
C HIS A 239 16.40 -4.59 -3.58
N LYS A 240 17.09 -4.91 -4.67
CA LYS A 240 18.34 -4.27 -5.06
C LYS A 240 18.29 -3.78 -6.50
N ILE A 241 18.88 -2.62 -6.74
CA ILE A 241 18.92 -1.98 -8.06
C ILE A 241 20.33 -1.58 -8.46
N ASN A 242 20.60 -1.62 -9.76
CA ASN A 242 21.82 -1.06 -10.34
C ASN A 242 21.58 0.43 -10.66
N LEU A 243 22.06 1.30 -9.77
CA LEU A 243 21.95 2.75 -9.95
C LEU A 243 22.60 3.23 -11.27
N GLY A 244 23.76 2.66 -11.64
CA GLY A 244 24.48 3.05 -12.86
C GLY A 244 23.79 2.66 -14.17
N LYS A 245 22.79 1.77 -14.12
CA LYS A 245 21.96 1.36 -15.26
C LYS A 245 20.54 1.88 -15.18
N THR A 246 20.21 2.66 -14.15
CA THR A 246 18.88 3.26 -14.03
C THR A 246 18.71 4.29 -15.13
N ASN A 247 17.64 4.16 -15.92
CA ASN A 247 17.35 5.05 -17.03
C ASN A 247 16.29 6.07 -16.61
N PHE A 248 16.65 7.34 -16.60
CA PHE A 248 15.76 8.44 -16.29
C PHE A 248 15.30 9.17 -17.56
N ARG A 249 14.00 9.38 -17.66
CA ARG A 249 13.38 10.20 -18.70
C ARG A 249 12.42 11.19 -18.05
N TRP A 250 12.18 12.32 -18.69
CA TRP A 250 11.14 13.24 -18.22
C TRP A 250 10.20 13.67 -19.36
N TYR A 251 9.01 14.11 -18.94
CA TYR A 251 7.89 14.48 -19.80
C TYR A 251 7.27 15.77 -19.26
N GLU A 252 6.93 16.68 -20.17
CA GLU A 252 6.18 17.90 -19.83
C GLU A 252 4.73 17.52 -19.49
N GLY A 253 4.18 18.06 -18.40
CA GLY A 253 2.80 17.80 -17.98
C GLY A 253 1.76 18.16 -19.04
N SER A 254 2.04 19.18 -19.84
CA SER A 254 1.24 19.60 -21.00
C SER A 254 1.10 18.50 -22.07
N SER A 255 2.07 17.59 -22.16
CA SER A 255 2.08 16.45 -23.09
C SER A 255 1.38 15.20 -22.54
N LEU A 256 1.12 15.14 -21.23
CA LEU A 256 0.53 13.96 -20.60
C LEU A 256 -0.98 13.89 -20.85
N PRO A 257 -1.52 12.70 -21.16
CA PRO A 257 -2.96 12.52 -21.29
C PRO A 257 -3.63 12.65 -19.92
N PHE A 258 -4.78 13.33 -19.91
CA PHE A 258 -5.62 13.43 -18.71
C PHE A 258 -7.09 13.46 -19.13
N LEU A 259 -7.97 12.98 -18.25
CA LEU A 259 -9.41 13.12 -18.47
C LEU A 259 -9.84 14.52 -18.06
N LYS A 260 -10.45 15.27 -18.98
CA LYS A 260 -11.09 16.53 -18.63
C LYS A 260 -12.42 16.23 -17.93
N ILE A 261 -12.49 16.52 -16.64
CA ILE A 261 -13.71 16.39 -15.85
C ILE A 261 -14.48 17.71 -15.97
N SER A 262 -15.61 17.70 -16.69
CA SER A 262 -16.37 18.90 -17.04
C SER A 262 -17.53 19.21 -16.10
N ASP A 263 -17.82 18.33 -15.13
CA ASP A 263 -19.05 18.39 -14.35
C ASP A 263 -18.81 19.06 -12.98
N GLU A 264 -19.47 20.20 -12.76
CA GLU A 264 -19.45 20.94 -11.50
C GLU A 264 -20.15 20.09 -10.42
N GLY A 265 -19.36 19.45 -9.54
CA GLY A 265 -19.84 18.59 -8.44
C GLY A 265 -19.35 17.14 -8.49
N PHE A 266 -18.66 16.72 -9.56
CA PHE A 266 -18.01 15.40 -9.63
C PHE A 266 -16.85 15.27 -8.64
N SER A 267 -16.15 16.38 -8.36
CA SER A 267 -15.02 16.47 -7.41
C SER A 267 -15.41 16.15 -5.97
N ASP A 268 -16.64 16.46 -5.55
CA ASP A 268 -17.02 16.41 -4.14
C ASP A 268 -17.36 14.99 -3.68
N ARG A 269 -17.50 14.05 -4.62
CA ARG A 269 -17.88 12.65 -4.37
C ARG A 269 -16.77 11.66 -4.69
N ILE A 270 -15.69 12.10 -5.32
CA ILE A 270 -14.57 11.25 -5.77
C ILE A 270 -13.26 11.89 -5.33
N SER A 271 -12.60 11.27 -4.36
CA SER A 271 -11.40 11.83 -3.72
C SER A 271 -10.08 11.40 -4.37
N ASP A 272 -10.04 10.23 -5.02
CA ASP A 272 -8.81 9.66 -5.59
C ASP A 272 -9.11 9.00 -6.95
N ILE A 273 -8.69 9.67 -8.03
CA ILE A 273 -8.77 9.12 -9.38
C ILE A 273 -7.35 8.83 -9.84
N LYS A 274 -7.09 7.60 -10.26
CA LYS A 274 -5.80 7.14 -10.77
C LYS A 274 -5.97 6.52 -12.14
N TYR A 275 -5.06 6.82 -13.05
CA TYR A 275 -5.03 6.25 -14.39
C TYR A 275 -3.67 5.62 -14.66
N LYS A 276 -3.68 4.52 -15.41
CA LYS A 276 -2.45 3.96 -15.98
C LYS A 276 -2.20 4.64 -17.32
N ILE A 277 -1.18 5.49 -17.37
CA ILE A 277 -0.79 6.26 -18.55
C ILE A 277 0.26 5.46 -19.31
N ASP A 278 0.05 5.30 -20.62
CA ASP A 278 1.05 4.75 -21.54
C ASP A 278 1.86 5.89 -22.17
N LEU A 279 3.16 5.91 -21.90
CA LEU A 279 4.08 6.95 -22.38
C LEU A 279 4.80 6.55 -23.68
N SER A 280 4.42 5.42 -24.31
CA SER A 280 5.13 4.87 -25.47
C SER A 280 5.26 5.84 -26.65
N ASP A 281 4.22 6.63 -26.91
CA ASP A 281 4.13 7.58 -28.02
C ASP A 281 4.29 9.04 -27.58
N ILE A 282 4.64 9.29 -26.31
CA ILE A 282 4.87 10.63 -25.78
C ILE A 282 6.36 10.94 -25.87
N LYS A 283 6.69 12.11 -26.44
CA LYS A 283 8.07 12.56 -26.55
C LYS A 283 8.66 12.77 -25.17
N SER A 284 9.68 11.97 -24.83
CA SER A 284 10.50 12.16 -23.64
C SER A 284 11.78 12.91 -23.95
N LYS A 285 12.40 13.41 -22.89
CA LYS A 285 13.71 14.07 -22.90
C LYS A 285 14.65 13.39 -21.90
N ASP A 286 15.95 13.63 -22.07
CA ASP A 286 16.94 13.11 -21.14
C ASP A 286 16.91 13.87 -19.80
N ILE A 287 17.15 13.19 -18.69
CA ILE A 287 17.12 13.83 -17.36
C ILE A 287 18.19 14.91 -17.22
N ALA A 288 19.33 14.79 -17.92
CA ALA A 288 20.36 15.81 -17.90
C ALA A 288 19.85 17.17 -18.41
N GLU A 289 18.90 17.16 -19.37
CA GLU A 289 18.25 18.38 -19.85
C GLU A 289 17.39 19.03 -18.76
N LEU A 290 16.64 18.23 -17.99
CA LEU A 290 15.84 18.74 -16.88
C LEU A 290 16.73 19.33 -15.80
N ILE A 291 17.79 18.61 -15.40
CA ILE A 291 18.73 19.07 -14.37
C ILE A 291 19.38 20.39 -14.79
N SER A 292 19.74 20.55 -16.07
CA SER A 292 20.27 21.82 -16.57
C SER A 292 19.27 22.97 -16.54
N LEU A 293 17.97 22.70 -16.65
CA LEU A 293 16.90 23.70 -16.66
C LEU A 293 16.51 24.14 -15.24
N ILE A 294 16.54 23.21 -14.29
CA ILE A 294 16.13 23.45 -12.90
C ILE A 294 17.28 23.94 -12.01
N LYS A 295 18.53 23.90 -12.49
CA LYS A 295 19.75 24.39 -11.82
C LYS A 295 19.80 25.91 -11.74
#